data_AF-A0A924WMT2-F1
#
_entry.id   AF-A0A924WMT2-F1
#
_cell.length_a   1.000
_cell.length_b   1.000
_cell.length_c   1.000
_cell.angle_alpha   90.00
_cell.angle_beta   90.00
_cell.angle_gamma   90.00
#
_symmetry.space_group_name_H-M   'P 1'
#
loop_
_entity.id
_entity.type
_entity.pdbx_description
1 polymer ?
#
loop_
_entity_poly.entity_id
_entity_poly.type
_entity_poly.pdbx_seq_one_letter_code
_entity_poly.pdbx_strand_id
1 'polypeptide(L)'
;MRRGPSSWTQLIRWDTENDRFDEGQWVHARVFPRRSDLSPDGSLLIYFASSYKSDPPTWTAISRVPYWTAIQFWPKSDSWGGGGLFFSDKQFTRYEIHSEDYPIFEKRLTRDGWRLQEDWKDLEPNHLHSVLRLAKPNRTGNCDLLMDAHTGVGEKPQGVGVYYETYRLKLRGAAQTMEMSGVEWAEWDFRGRLIFTRGGAAYTALVLDGILVERELYVATNEQPDCAPPPGDAQKPAQLHEISHFAW
;
A
#
# COMPACT_ATOMS: atom_id res chain seq x y z
N MET A 1 5.20 3.06 -2.90
CA MET A 1 5.21 2.85 -4.38
C MET A 1 4.80 4.16 -5.01
N ARG A 2 5.54 4.65 -6.00
CA ARG A 2 5.26 5.95 -6.62
C ARG A 2 4.81 5.74 -8.06
N ARG A 3 3.73 6.40 -8.46
CA ARG A 3 3.34 6.50 -9.87
C ARG A 3 4.06 7.68 -10.52
N GLY A 4 4.70 7.45 -11.66
CA GLY A 4 5.37 8.49 -12.48
C GLY A 4 4.97 8.36 -13.96
N PRO A 5 5.31 9.36 -14.81
CA PRO A 5 4.49 9.77 -15.96
C PRO A 5 4.02 8.61 -16.83
N SER A 6 2.73 8.58 -17.19
CA SER A 6 2.12 7.64 -18.15
C SER A 6 2.50 6.16 -18.00
N SER A 7 1.84 5.45 -17.07
CA SER A 7 1.95 3.98 -16.86
C SER A 7 3.26 3.46 -16.27
N TRP A 8 4.09 4.34 -15.67
CA TRP A 8 5.28 3.94 -14.94
C TRP A 8 5.06 3.93 -13.41
N THR A 9 5.70 2.98 -12.74
CA THR A 9 5.73 2.89 -11.28
C THR A 9 7.17 2.73 -10.80
N GLN A 10 7.61 3.57 -9.85
CA GLN A 10 8.88 3.45 -9.16
C GLN A 10 8.68 2.77 -7.80
N LEU A 11 9.58 1.85 -7.44
CA LEU A 11 9.67 1.34 -6.07
C LEU A 11 10.70 2.17 -5.31
N ILE A 12 10.28 2.74 -4.18
CA ILE A 12 11.15 3.53 -3.31
C ILE A 12 11.20 2.80 -1.98
N ARG A 13 12.40 2.52 -1.49
CA ARG A 13 12.60 2.01 -0.13
C ARG A 13 12.72 3.19 0.82
N TRP A 14 12.03 3.10 1.94
CA TRP A 14 12.17 4.05 3.03
C TRP A 14 12.69 3.33 4.27
N ASP A 15 13.89 3.72 4.70
CA ASP A 15 14.40 3.45 6.04
C ASP A 15 13.78 4.46 7.02
N THR A 16 12.76 4.01 7.75
CA THR A 16 12.02 4.83 8.72
C THR A 16 12.81 5.10 10.00
N GLU A 17 13.90 4.38 10.25
CA GLU A 17 14.75 4.61 11.41
C GLU A 17 15.57 5.88 11.22
N ASN A 18 16.17 6.02 10.03
CA ASN A 18 17.08 7.10 9.69
C ASN A 18 16.48 8.16 8.74
N ASP A 19 15.19 8.02 8.37
CA ASP A 19 14.51 8.84 7.36
C ASP A 19 15.28 8.87 6.01
N ARG A 20 15.85 7.73 5.59
CA ARG A 20 16.57 7.60 4.30
C ARG A 20 15.68 6.99 3.23
N PHE A 21 15.69 7.60 2.05
CA PHE A 21 14.93 7.13 0.90
C PHE A 21 15.89 6.66 -0.19
N ASP A 22 15.74 5.41 -0.61
CA ASP A 22 16.50 4.81 -1.70
C ASP A 22 15.55 4.65 -2.89
N GLU A 23 15.73 5.49 -3.91
CA GLU A 23 14.99 5.41 -5.18
C GLU A 23 15.42 4.18 -5.97
N GLY A 24 14.48 3.26 -6.15
CA GLY A 24 14.73 1.99 -6.81
C GLY A 24 14.22 1.95 -8.25
N GLN A 25 13.95 0.73 -8.70
CA GLN A 25 13.67 0.46 -10.11
C GLN A 25 12.34 1.07 -10.57
N TRP A 26 12.31 1.47 -11.83
CA TRP A 26 11.09 1.80 -12.55
C TRP A 26 10.55 0.58 -13.31
N VAL A 27 9.23 0.44 -13.36
CA VAL A 27 8.55 -0.53 -14.21
C VAL A 27 7.46 0.16 -15.03
N HIS A 28 7.37 -0.17 -16.31
CA HIS A 28 6.28 0.28 -17.18
C HIS A 28 5.04 -0.60 -17.00
N ALA A 29 4.49 -0.55 -15.79
CA ALA A 29 3.28 -1.26 -15.41
C ALA A 29 2.54 -0.49 -14.33
N ARG A 30 1.22 -0.69 -14.29
CA ARG A 30 0.41 -0.37 -13.11
C ARG A 30 0.64 -1.46 -12.07
N VAL A 31 1.11 -1.08 -10.90
CA VAL A 31 1.14 -1.95 -9.72
C VAL A 31 -0.09 -1.69 -8.87
N PHE A 32 -0.64 -2.72 -8.23
CA PHE A 32 -1.86 -2.63 -7.42
C PHE A 32 -1.51 -2.75 -5.93
N PRO A 33 -1.42 -1.63 -5.17
CA PRO A 33 -0.94 -1.66 -3.79
C PRO A 33 -1.81 -2.47 -2.83
N ARG A 34 -3.13 -2.52 -3.03
CA ARG A 34 -4.06 -3.33 -2.23
C ARG A 34 -3.90 -4.85 -2.44
N ARG A 35 -3.17 -5.24 -3.48
CA ARG A 35 -2.90 -6.64 -3.88
C ARG A 35 -1.43 -7.03 -3.70
N SER A 36 -0.69 -6.19 -3.00
CA SER A 36 0.76 -6.32 -2.81
C SER A 36 1.09 -6.30 -1.33
N ASP A 37 2.19 -6.93 -0.96
CA ASP A 37 2.62 -7.04 0.42
C ASP A 37 4.13 -7.14 0.56
N LEU A 38 4.64 -6.60 1.65
CA LEU A 38 6.06 -6.59 1.99
C LEU A 38 6.33 -7.73 2.97
N SER A 39 7.47 -8.43 2.81
CA SER A 39 7.90 -9.39 3.83
C SER A 39 8.15 -8.67 5.18
N PRO A 40 8.00 -9.36 6.32
CA PRO A 40 8.18 -8.73 7.63
C PRO A 40 9.53 -8.04 7.83
N ASP A 41 10.62 -8.61 7.28
CA ASP A 41 11.96 -8.01 7.28
C ASP A 41 12.16 -6.86 6.27
N GLY A 42 11.17 -6.58 5.42
CA GLY A 42 11.23 -5.53 4.40
C GLY A 42 12.07 -5.86 3.17
N SER A 43 12.58 -7.08 3.02
CA SER A 43 13.53 -7.44 1.97
C SER A 43 12.87 -7.89 0.65
N LEU A 44 11.63 -8.37 0.70
CA LEU A 44 10.88 -8.90 -0.43
C LEU A 44 9.53 -8.20 -0.58
N LEU A 45 9.09 -8.08 -1.84
CA LEU A 45 7.78 -7.57 -2.19
C LEU A 45 7.07 -8.61 -3.06
N ILE A 46 5.88 -9.04 -2.66
CA ILE A 46 4.93 -9.73 -3.53
C ILE A 46 3.97 -8.69 -4.08
N TYR A 47 3.76 -8.68 -5.40
CA TYR A 47 2.94 -7.67 -6.03
C TYR A 47 2.17 -8.21 -7.23
N PHE A 48 1.01 -7.61 -7.46
CA PHE A 48 0.26 -7.76 -8.70
C PHE A 48 0.45 -6.53 -9.58
N ALA A 49 0.72 -6.76 -10.86
CA ALA A 49 0.91 -5.70 -11.83
C ALA A 49 0.23 -6.00 -13.17
N SER A 50 0.00 -4.92 -13.92
CA SER A 50 -0.57 -4.97 -15.26
C SER A 50 0.12 -3.95 -16.17
N SER A 51 0.57 -4.41 -17.34
CA SER A 51 0.97 -3.52 -18.43
C SER A 51 -0.16 -3.26 -19.42
N TYR A 52 -1.15 -4.18 -19.50
CA TYR A 52 -2.21 -4.28 -20.51
C TYR A 52 -1.76 -4.31 -21.99
N LYS A 53 -0.48 -4.09 -22.27
CA LYS A 53 0.09 -3.92 -23.61
C LYS A 53 1.17 -4.96 -23.93
N SER A 54 1.71 -5.64 -22.92
CA SER A 54 2.67 -6.73 -23.10
C SER A 54 1.98 -8.10 -23.02
N ASP A 55 2.73 -9.13 -23.44
CA ASP A 55 2.42 -10.52 -23.15
C ASP A 55 3.44 -11.04 -22.11
N PRO A 56 3.02 -11.45 -20.90
CA PRO A 56 1.65 -11.46 -20.40
C PRO A 56 1.12 -10.04 -20.09
N PRO A 57 -0.21 -9.81 -20.15
CA PRO A 57 -0.82 -8.51 -19.85
C PRO A 57 -0.82 -8.19 -18.35
N THR A 58 -0.88 -9.22 -17.51
CA THR A 58 -0.87 -9.13 -16.04
C THR A 58 0.00 -10.22 -15.42
N TRP A 59 0.46 -10.00 -14.19
CA TRP A 59 1.25 -11.00 -13.47
C TRP A 59 1.22 -10.77 -11.96
N THR A 60 1.46 -11.85 -11.22
CA THR A 60 1.94 -11.78 -9.84
C THR A 60 3.44 -12.04 -9.87
N ALA A 61 4.21 -11.34 -9.05
CA ALA A 61 5.64 -11.59 -8.91
C ALA A 61 6.12 -11.33 -7.49
N ILE A 62 7.26 -11.94 -7.14
CA ILE A 62 8.05 -11.58 -5.96
C ILE A 62 9.35 -10.95 -6.45
N SER A 63 9.74 -9.83 -5.87
CA SER A 63 11.01 -9.14 -6.13
C SER A 63 11.74 -8.79 -4.83
N ARG A 64 13.04 -8.47 -4.95
CA ARG A 64 13.82 -7.88 -3.85
C ARG A 64 13.65 -6.37 -3.84
N VAL A 65 13.38 -5.79 -2.67
CA VAL A 65 13.21 -4.34 -2.53
C VAL A 65 14.57 -3.62 -2.66
N PRO A 66 14.67 -2.46 -3.35
CA PRO A 66 13.61 -1.70 -4.02
C PRO A 66 13.52 -1.94 -5.54
N TYR A 67 13.61 -3.18 -6.00
CA TYR A 67 13.56 -3.54 -7.42
C TYR A 67 12.23 -4.20 -7.79
N TRP A 68 11.81 -4.05 -9.05
CA TRP A 68 10.68 -4.75 -9.66
C TRP A 68 11.10 -6.02 -10.40
N THR A 69 12.39 -6.29 -10.52
CA THR A 69 12.85 -7.51 -11.18
C THR A 69 12.45 -8.73 -10.38
N ALA A 70 11.63 -9.56 -11.03
CA ALA A 70 11.04 -10.74 -10.43
C ALA A 70 12.10 -11.81 -10.17
N ILE A 71 12.13 -12.33 -8.94
CA ILE A 71 12.82 -13.56 -8.56
C ILE A 71 11.88 -14.77 -8.57
N GLN A 72 10.56 -14.53 -8.56
CA GLN A 72 9.52 -15.49 -8.92
C GLN A 72 8.43 -14.75 -9.72
N PHE A 73 7.89 -15.39 -10.75
CA PHE A 73 7.01 -14.76 -11.73
C PHE A 73 5.88 -15.71 -12.15
N TRP A 74 4.64 -15.23 -12.06
CA TRP A 74 3.44 -15.98 -12.44
C TRP A 74 2.61 -15.14 -13.42
N PRO A 75 2.67 -15.45 -14.73
CA PRO A 75 1.92 -14.74 -15.76
C PRO A 75 0.42 -14.99 -15.64
N LYS A 76 -0.39 -14.00 -16.01
CA LYS A 76 -1.85 -14.13 -16.16
C LYS A 76 -2.33 -13.41 -17.43
N SER A 77 -3.49 -13.85 -17.92
CA SER A 77 -4.17 -13.28 -19.09
C SER A 77 -5.34 -12.35 -18.73
N ASP A 78 -5.62 -12.15 -17.45
CA ASP A 78 -6.78 -11.42 -16.92
C ASP A 78 -6.44 -10.65 -15.64
N SER A 79 -7.35 -9.78 -15.18
CA SER A 79 -7.18 -8.99 -13.95
C SER A 79 -7.90 -9.56 -12.71
N TRP A 80 -8.57 -10.71 -12.83
CA TRP A 80 -9.32 -11.41 -11.76
C TRP A 80 -8.38 -12.30 -10.95
N GLY A 81 -8.27 -12.05 -9.65
CA GLY A 81 -7.04 -11.32 -9.41
C GLY A 81 -6.14 -11.63 -8.24
N GLY A 82 -5.13 -12.45 -8.46
CA GLY A 82 -3.67 -12.18 -8.35
C GLY A 82 -3.08 -11.31 -7.21
N GLY A 83 -1.81 -11.52 -6.89
CA GLY A 83 -1.15 -10.90 -5.73
C GLY A 83 -0.91 -11.91 -4.63
N GLY A 84 -0.57 -11.45 -3.42
CA GLY A 84 -0.29 -12.34 -2.31
C GLY A 84 0.02 -11.65 -0.99
N LEU A 85 0.29 -12.46 0.02
CA LEU A 85 0.64 -12.03 1.38
C LEU A 85 1.84 -12.82 1.89
N PHE A 86 2.70 -12.17 2.67
CA PHE A 86 3.73 -12.82 3.47
C PHE A 86 3.23 -13.15 4.88
N PHE A 87 3.59 -14.35 5.36
CA PHE A 87 3.41 -14.79 6.74
C PHE A 87 4.72 -14.78 7.53
N SER A 88 5.84 -14.90 6.82
CA SER A 88 7.21 -14.72 7.32
C SER A 88 8.10 -14.24 6.17
N ASP A 89 9.39 -14.04 6.43
CA ASP A 89 10.36 -13.59 5.42
C ASP A 89 10.50 -14.55 4.23
N LYS A 90 10.04 -15.80 4.37
CA LYS A 90 10.16 -16.83 3.32
C LYS A 90 8.86 -17.60 3.05
N GLN A 91 7.79 -17.35 3.79
CA GLN A 91 6.51 -18.01 3.58
C GLN A 91 5.48 -17.02 3.09
N PHE A 92 4.80 -17.37 2.01
CA PHE A 92 3.80 -16.51 1.37
C PHE A 92 2.65 -17.35 0.83
N THR A 93 1.54 -16.69 0.50
CA THR A 93 0.46 -17.29 -0.28
C THR A 93 0.14 -16.39 -1.46
N ARG A 94 -0.25 -16.98 -2.58
CA ARG A 94 -0.76 -16.26 -3.73
C ARG A 94 -2.26 -16.45 -3.81
N TYR A 95 -2.96 -15.39 -4.17
CA TYR A 95 -4.39 -15.43 -4.37
C TYR A 95 -4.66 -15.37 -5.87
N GLU A 96 -5.01 -16.50 -6.50
CA GLU A 96 -5.18 -16.55 -7.97
C GLU A 96 -6.60 -16.24 -8.46
N ILE A 97 -7.63 -16.64 -7.69
CA ILE A 97 -9.04 -16.66 -8.14
C ILE A 97 -9.96 -15.90 -7.17
N HIS A 98 -9.41 -15.19 -6.19
CA HIS A 98 -10.22 -14.39 -5.28
C HIS A 98 -10.66 -13.08 -5.95
N SER A 99 -11.60 -12.37 -5.30
CA SER A 99 -11.96 -10.99 -5.66
C SER A 99 -10.72 -10.10 -5.77
N GLU A 100 -10.85 -8.94 -6.43
CA GLU A 100 -9.69 -8.13 -6.83
C GLU A 100 -8.70 -7.84 -5.70
N ASP A 101 -9.10 -7.24 -4.58
CA ASP A 101 -8.21 -6.91 -3.45
C ASP A 101 -8.47 -7.73 -2.18
N TYR A 102 -9.61 -8.40 -2.07
CA TYR A 102 -9.92 -9.30 -0.95
C TYR A 102 -9.44 -10.74 -1.23
N PRO A 103 -8.83 -11.44 -0.25
CA PRO A 103 -8.67 -11.04 1.16
C PRO A 103 -7.35 -10.32 1.47
N ILE A 104 -6.53 -10.01 0.45
CA ILE A 104 -5.18 -9.47 0.63
C ILE A 104 -5.21 -8.18 1.46
N PHE A 105 -6.00 -7.20 1.04
CA PHE A 105 -6.01 -5.87 1.64
C PHE A 105 -6.42 -5.90 3.11
N GLU A 106 -7.55 -6.55 3.42
CA GLU A 106 -8.07 -6.66 4.78
C GLU A 106 -7.11 -7.44 5.69
N LYS A 107 -6.66 -8.63 5.27
CA LYS A 107 -5.74 -9.44 6.07
C LYS A 107 -4.42 -8.72 6.34
N ARG A 108 -3.89 -7.98 5.37
CA ARG A 108 -2.69 -7.15 5.55
C ARG A 108 -2.94 -6.05 6.58
N LEU A 109 -4.04 -5.30 6.43
CA LEU A 109 -4.39 -4.24 7.37
C LEU A 109 -4.54 -4.76 8.80
N THR A 110 -5.25 -5.88 8.99
CA THR A 110 -5.41 -6.52 10.30
C THR A 110 -4.07 -6.97 10.88
N ARG A 111 -3.21 -7.62 10.08
CA ARG A 111 -1.85 -7.99 10.49
C ARG A 111 -1.06 -6.76 10.95
N ASP A 112 -1.19 -5.66 10.22
CA ASP A 112 -0.46 -4.41 10.48
C ASP A 112 -1.11 -3.57 11.60
N GLY A 113 -2.10 -4.12 12.32
CA GLY A 113 -2.67 -3.52 13.53
C GLY A 113 -3.84 -2.57 13.31
N TRP A 114 -4.35 -2.48 12.08
CA TRP A 114 -5.63 -1.81 11.81
C TRP A 114 -6.79 -2.67 12.31
N ARG A 115 -7.82 -2.01 12.85
CA ARG A 115 -9.00 -2.66 13.42
C ARG A 115 -10.24 -2.17 12.70
N LEU A 116 -11.08 -3.10 12.27
CA LEU A 116 -12.39 -2.78 11.71
C LEU A 116 -13.23 -2.06 12.77
N GLN A 117 -13.93 -1.00 12.37
CA GLN A 117 -14.94 -0.38 13.22
C GLN A 117 -16.30 -1.03 12.94
N GLU A 118 -16.72 -1.94 13.82
CA GLU A 118 -17.92 -2.77 13.66
C GLU A 118 -19.23 -1.94 13.66
N ASP A 119 -19.24 -0.81 14.35
CA ASP A 119 -20.42 0.03 14.59
C ASP A 119 -20.87 0.85 13.36
N TRP A 120 -20.10 0.84 12.26
CA TRP A 120 -20.22 1.83 11.18
C TRP A 120 -20.55 1.20 9.82
N LYS A 121 -21.22 0.04 9.82
CA LYS A 121 -21.84 -0.53 8.63
C LYS A 121 -22.99 0.38 8.17
N ASP A 122 -22.67 1.44 7.45
CA ASP A 122 -23.61 2.03 6.51
C ASP A 122 -23.84 1.00 5.41
N LEU A 123 -24.72 0.04 5.68
CA LEU A 123 -25.44 -0.71 4.66
C LEU A 123 -26.56 0.19 4.13
N GLU A 124 -26.23 1.39 3.68
CA GLU A 124 -27.11 2.13 2.79
C GLU A 124 -26.72 1.68 1.37
N PRO A 125 -27.57 0.92 0.66
CA PRO A 125 -27.26 0.36 -0.63
C PRO A 125 -27.33 1.45 -1.70
N ASN A 126 -26.35 2.35 -1.72
CA ASN A 126 -25.88 2.84 -3.00
C ASN A 126 -25.00 1.72 -3.57
N HIS A 127 -25.60 0.80 -4.34
CA HIS A 127 -24.96 -0.38 -4.96
C HIS A 127 -23.67 -0.09 -5.77
N LEU A 128 -23.28 1.17 -5.88
CA LEU A 128 -22.15 1.67 -6.62
C LEU A 128 -20.97 2.09 -5.74
N HIS A 129 -21.10 2.12 -4.41
CA HIS A 129 -20.03 2.55 -3.50
C HIS A 129 -20.09 1.90 -2.12
N SER A 130 -18.96 1.40 -1.65
CA SER A 130 -18.77 0.77 -0.34
C SER A 130 -17.57 1.39 0.37
N VAL A 131 -17.62 1.43 1.70
CA VAL A 131 -16.56 2.00 2.54
C VAL A 131 -16.24 1.05 3.68
N LEU A 132 -14.99 0.61 3.74
CA LEU A 132 -14.45 -0.14 4.88
C LEU A 132 -13.77 0.86 5.83
N ARG A 133 -14.28 0.99 7.06
CA ARG A 133 -13.76 1.94 8.05
C ARG A 133 -12.88 1.24 9.07
N LEU A 134 -11.64 1.70 9.21
CA LEU A 134 -10.67 1.12 10.14
C LEU A 134 -10.04 2.19 11.04
N ALA A 135 -9.59 1.76 12.20
CA ALA A 135 -8.81 2.58 13.12
C ALA A 135 -7.49 1.89 13.48
N LYS A 136 -6.44 2.67 13.61
CA LYS A 136 -5.16 2.24 14.15
C LYS A 136 -4.73 3.19 15.28
N PRO A 137 -4.70 2.70 16.53
CA PRO A 137 -4.34 3.55 17.66
C PRO A 137 -2.84 3.87 17.64
N ASN A 138 -2.47 5.11 17.96
CA ASN A 138 -1.09 5.39 18.31
C ASN A 138 -0.79 4.76 19.67
N ARG A 139 0.17 3.83 19.70
CA ARG A 139 0.55 3.11 20.92
C ARG A 139 1.28 3.99 21.93
N THR A 140 1.96 5.04 21.46
CA THR A 140 2.75 5.95 22.30
C THR A 140 2.09 7.31 22.48
N GLY A 141 1.05 7.60 21.70
CA GLY A 141 0.39 8.90 21.66
C GLY A 141 -1.08 8.88 22.10
N ASN A 142 -1.69 10.07 22.07
CA ASN A 142 -3.09 10.31 22.41
C ASN A 142 -3.98 10.49 21.17
N CYS A 143 -3.62 9.87 20.06
CA CYS A 143 -4.28 10.07 18.77
C CYS A 143 -4.48 8.72 18.07
N ASP A 144 -5.65 8.49 17.51
CA ASP A 144 -5.92 7.34 16.67
C ASP A 144 -6.01 7.81 15.21
N LEU A 145 -5.43 7.01 14.31
CA LEU A 145 -5.53 7.22 12.87
C LEU A 145 -6.75 6.45 12.36
N LEU A 146 -7.65 7.13 11.67
CA LEU A 146 -8.84 6.56 11.07
C LEU A 146 -8.68 6.54 9.55
N MET A 147 -9.10 5.45 8.92
CA MET A 147 -9.05 5.27 7.47
C MET A 147 -10.40 4.82 6.96
N ASP A 148 -10.89 5.50 5.93
CA ASP A 148 -12.03 5.06 5.12
C ASP A 148 -11.47 4.55 3.80
N ALA A 149 -11.51 3.23 3.61
CA ALA A 149 -11.13 2.58 2.37
C ALA A 149 -12.36 2.43 1.46
N HIS A 150 -12.40 3.27 0.43
CA HIS A 150 -13.49 3.36 -0.51
C HIS A 150 -13.32 2.35 -1.67
N THR A 151 -14.44 1.78 -2.10
CA THR A 151 -14.55 0.91 -3.28
C THR A 151 -15.85 1.24 -4.00
N GLY A 152 -15.78 1.81 -5.20
CA GLY A 152 -16.97 2.18 -5.95
C GLY A 152 -16.77 3.05 -7.18
N VAL A 153 -17.83 3.15 -7.98
CA VAL A 153 -17.97 4.04 -9.15
C VAL A 153 -18.88 5.25 -8.86
N GLY A 154 -19.32 5.41 -7.60
CA GLY A 154 -20.11 6.56 -7.16
C GLY A 154 -19.34 7.89 -7.17
N GLU A 155 -19.93 8.91 -6.55
CA GLU A 155 -19.27 10.21 -6.37
C GLU A 155 -17.94 10.04 -5.64
N LYS A 156 -16.87 10.57 -6.24
CA LYS A 156 -15.51 10.41 -5.75
C LYS A 156 -14.66 11.64 -6.09
N PRO A 157 -13.60 11.91 -5.32
CA PRO A 157 -12.67 12.99 -5.63
C PRO A 157 -12.13 12.95 -7.06
N GLN A 158 -11.78 14.11 -7.62
CA GLN A 158 -11.12 14.17 -8.92
C GLN A 158 -9.75 13.49 -8.83
N GLY A 159 -9.39 12.70 -9.85
CA GLY A 159 -8.07 12.08 -9.95
C GLY A 159 -7.91 10.73 -9.22
N VAL A 160 -8.89 10.28 -8.44
CA VAL A 160 -8.81 8.95 -7.78
C VAL A 160 -9.49 7.85 -8.59
N GLY A 161 -9.05 6.60 -8.42
CA GLY A 161 -9.65 5.42 -9.05
C GLY A 161 -10.93 4.96 -8.35
N VAL A 162 -11.39 3.76 -8.69
CA VAL A 162 -12.51 3.10 -7.98
C VAL A 162 -12.13 2.61 -6.59
N TYR A 163 -10.83 2.51 -6.32
CA TYR A 163 -10.25 2.23 -5.00
C TYR A 163 -9.44 3.44 -4.56
N TYR A 164 -9.73 3.95 -3.38
CA TYR A 164 -8.97 5.03 -2.74
C TYR A 164 -9.20 5.03 -1.23
N GLU A 165 -8.28 5.66 -0.50
CA GLU A 165 -8.32 5.82 0.94
C GLU A 165 -8.46 7.29 1.31
N THR A 166 -9.19 7.58 2.38
CA THR A 166 -9.17 8.89 3.04
C THR A 166 -8.83 8.70 4.52
N TYR A 167 -8.21 9.73 5.12
CA TYR A 167 -7.63 9.63 6.45
C TYR A 167 -8.09 10.75 7.36
N ARG A 168 -8.30 10.40 8.64
CA ARG A 168 -8.69 11.33 9.70
C ARG A 168 -7.92 11.03 10.98
N LEU A 169 -7.75 12.03 11.82
CA LEU A 169 -7.15 11.89 13.14
C LEU A 169 -8.22 12.08 14.22
N LYS A 170 -8.22 11.22 15.23
CA LYS A 170 -9.07 11.32 16.42
C LYS A 170 -8.18 11.48 17.65
N LEU A 171 -8.11 12.68 18.21
CA LEU A 171 -7.52 12.87 19.53
C LEU A 171 -8.39 12.19 20.58
N ARG A 172 -7.82 11.42 21.51
CA ARG A 172 -8.62 10.73 22.53
C ARG A 172 -9.25 11.77 23.46
N GLY A 173 -10.54 11.59 23.72
CA GLY A 173 -11.36 12.56 24.46
C GLY A 173 -11.87 13.73 23.63
N ALA A 174 -11.39 13.94 22.40
CA ALA A 174 -11.94 14.95 21.51
C ALA A 174 -13.26 14.48 20.88
N ALA A 175 -14.24 15.38 20.82
CA ALA A 175 -15.52 15.09 20.18
C ALA A 175 -15.36 14.95 18.66
N GLN A 176 -14.56 15.81 18.03
CA GLN A 176 -14.41 15.88 16.58
C GLN A 176 -13.15 15.16 16.08
N THR A 177 -13.18 14.79 14.80
CA THR A 177 -12.05 14.28 14.03
C THR A 177 -11.44 15.40 13.20
N MET A 178 -10.15 15.27 12.87
CA MET A 178 -9.45 16.17 11.96
C MET A 178 -9.25 15.49 10.61
N GLU A 179 -9.73 16.11 9.53
CA GLU A 179 -9.53 15.62 8.16
C GLU A 179 -8.07 15.80 7.70
N MET A 180 -7.52 14.78 7.05
CA MET A 180 -6.19 14.84 6.43
C MET A 180 -6.33 15.07 4.92
N SER A 181 -6.66 16.31 4.54
CA SER A 181 -6.96 16.64 3.14
C SER A 181 -5.78 16.35 2.19
N GLY A 182 -6.09 15.73 1.06
CA GLY A 182 -5.13 15.37 0.01
C GLY A 182 -4.17 14.22 0.36
N VAL A 183 -4.27 13.63 1.55
CA VAL A 183 -3.42 12.52 1.95
C VAL A 183 -3.81 11.24 1.20
N GLU A 184 -2.82 10.61 0.58
CA GLU A 184 -2.99 9.44 -0.29
C GLU A 184 -2.69 8.12 0.45
N TRP A 185 -1.89 8.19 1.52
CA TRP A 185 -1.55 7.09 2.40
C TRP A 185 -1.07 7.65 3.74
N ALA A 186 -1.43 7.04 4.86
CA ALA A 186 -0.95 7.43 6.18
C ALA A 186 -0.78 6.21 7.10
N GLU A 187 0.15 6.33 8.05
CA GLU A 187 0.49 5.28 9.00
C GLU A 187 1.16 5.84 10.26
N TRP A 188 1.13 5.07 11.35
CA TRP A 188 2.04 5.23 12.49
C TRP A 188 3.31 4.43 12.24
N ASP A 189 4.47 5.10 12.18
CA ASP A 189 5.74 4.40 12.09
C ASP A 189 6.09 3.66 13.41
N PHE A 190 7.17 2.88 13.40
CA PHE A 190 7.58 2.12 14.59
C PHE A 190 7.96 3.00 15.79
N ARG A 191 8.25 4.29 15.55
CA ARG A 191 8.57 5.30 16.57
C ARG A 191 7.32 6.00 17.09
N GLY A 192 6.14 5.68 16.54
CA GLY A 192 4.86 6.30 16.88
C GLY A 192 4.67 7.69 16.26
N ARG A 193 5.45 8.05 15.24
CA ARG A 193 5.25 9.28 14.46
C ARG A 193 4.15 9.04 13.44
N LEU A 194 3.32 10.07 13.23
CA LEU A 194 2.44 10.08 12.08
C LEU A 194 3.29 10.29 10.83
N ILE A 195 3.13 9.42 9.86
CA ILE A 195 3.76 9.50 8.55
C ILE A 195 2.71 9.39 7.46
N PHE A 196 2.86 10.14 6.38
CA PHE A 196 1.89 10.14 5.29
C PHE A 196 2.49 10.60 3.96
N THR A 197 1.80 10.31 2.86
CA THR A 197 2.13 10.82 1.53
C THR A 197 1.06 11.77 1.02
N ARG A 198 1.48 12.82 0.33
CA ARG A 198 0.59 13.79 -0.32
C ARG A 198 1.31 14.43 -1.49
N GLY A 199 0.69 14.42 -2.67
CA GLY A 199 1.18 15.15 -3.84
C GLY A 199 2.59 14.77 -4.28
N GLY A 200 2.95 13.48 -4.20
CA GLY A 200 4.28 13.00 -4.59
C GLY A 200 5.40 13.22 -3.57
N ALA A 201 5.07 13.64 -2.35
CA ALA A 201 6.00 13.80 -1.24
C ALA A 201 5.58 12.94 -0.03
N ALA A 202 6.55 12.62 0.83
CA ALA A 202 6.36 11.96 2.11
C ALA A 202 6.63 12.93 3.26
N TYR A 203 5.81 12.86 4.30
CA TYR A 203 5.81 13.76 5.44
C TYR A 203 5.76 12.98 6.74
N THR A 204 6.21 13.63 7.81
CA THR A 204 5.81 13.30 9.18
C THR A 204 5.06 14.49 9.78
N ALA A 205 4.25 14.25 10.81
CA ALA A 205 3.62 15.35 11.53
C ALA A 205 3.46 15.08 13.02
N LEU A 206 3.37 16.18 13.76
CA LEU A 206 2.90 16.22 15.14
C LEU A 206 1.49 16.79 15.17
N VAL A 207 0.66 16.28 16.08
CA VAL A 207 -0.66 16.86 16.36
C VAL A 207 -0.52 17.69 17.63
N LEU A 208 -0.57 19.01 17.49
CA LEU A 208 -0.46 19.96 18.59
C LEU A 208 -1.73 20.82 18.62
N ASP A 209 -2.48 20.76 19.72
CA ASP A 209 -3.70 21.56 19.94
C ASP A 209 -4.72 21.52 18.77
N GLY A 210 -4.89 20.34 18.16
CA GLY A 210 -5.80 20.17 17.02
C GLY A 210 -5.28 20.72 15.70
N ILE A 211 -3.97 21.01 15.60
CA ILE A 211 -3.29 21.44 14.38
C ILE A 211 -2.24 20.39 14.01
N LEU A 212 -2.14 20.11 12.71
CA LEU A 212 -1.12 19.24 12.16
C LEU A 212 0.12 20.07 11.82
N VAL A 213 1.21 19.89 12.58
CA VAL A 213 2.50 20.50 12.29
C VAL A 213 3.32 19.51 11.48
N GLU A 214 3.39 19.75 10.17
CA GLU A 214 3.97 18.85 9.20
C GLU A 214 5.45 19.16 8.95
N ARG A 215 6.23 18.13 8.69
CA ARG A 215 7.62 18.19 8.25
C ARG A 215 7.79 17.28 7.05
N GLU A 216 8.26 17.84 5.95
CA GLU A 216 8.63 17.08 4.77
C GLU A 216 9.83 16.16 5.07
N LEU A 217 9.74 14.92 4.61
CA LEU A 217 10.82 13.92 4.72
C LEU A 217 11.47 13.65 3.36
N TYR A 218 10.68 13.70 2.29
CA TYR A 218 11.12 13.38 0.95
C TYR A 218 10.16 13.96 -0.09
N VAL A 219 10.73 14.46 -1.19
CA VAL A 219 9.99 14.87 -2.38
C VAL A 219 10.53 14.09 -3.55
N ALA A 220 9.65 13.40 -4.25
CA ALA A 220 10.07 12.61 -5.38
C ALA A 220 10.42 13.50 -6.58
N THR A 221 11.61 13.31 -7.15
CA THR A 221 12.09 14.11 -8.28
C THR A 221 11.25 13.84 -9.53
N ASN A 222 10.98 14.85 -10.36
CA ASN A 222 10.24 14.69 -11.63
C ASN A 222 11.09 14.02 -12.73
N GLU A 223 11.98 13.10 -12.36
CA GLU A 223 12.91 12.45 -13.27
C GLU A 223 12.21 11.50 -14.25
N GLN A 224 12.82 11.33 -15.42
CA GLN A 224 12.41 10.32 -16.38
C GLN A 224 12.66 8.92 -15.80
N PRO A 225 11.79 7.94 -16.09
CA PRO A 225 12.01 6.57 -15.64
C PRO A 225 13.38 6.04 -16.08
N ASP A 226 14.24 5.73 -15.11
CA ASP A 226 15.50 5.04 -15.36
C ASP A 226 15.23 3.53 -15.49
N CYS A 227 15.57 2.98 -16.66
CA CYS A 227 15.40 1.58 -17.00
C CYS A 227 16.66 0.74 -16.71
N ALA A 228 17.60 1.25 -15.91
CA ALA A 228 18.79 0.51 -15.53
C ALA A 228 18.44 -0.89 -14.99
N PRO A 229 19.16 -1.94 -15.42
CA PRO A 229 18.98 -3.26 -14.87
C PRO A 229 19.36 -3.24 -13.38
N PRO A 230 18.68 -4.04 -12.54
CA PRO A 230 19.02 -4.08 -11.13
C PRO A 230 20.38 -4.79 -10.94
N PRO A 231 21.08 -4.55 -9.81
CA PRO A 231 22.34 -5.24 -9.52
C PRO A 231 22.13 -6.75 -9.47
N GLY A 232 23.19 -7.52 -9.72
CA GLY A 232 23.12 -8.99 -9.79
C GLY A 232 22.50 -9.65 -8.55
N ASP A 233 22.71 -9.07 -7.36
CA ASP A 233 22.13 -9.55 -6.11
C ASP A 233 20.60 -9.44 -6.06
N ALA A 234 20.01 -8.43 -6.72
CA ALA A 234 18.57 -8.24 -6.79
C ALA A 234 17.88 -9.34 -7.62
N GLN A 235 18.63 -10.03 -8.48
CA GLN A 235 18.13 -11.06 -9.39
C GLN A 235 18.31 -12.48 -8.82
N LYS A 236 19.04 -12.62 -7.71
CA LYS A 236 19.32 -13.93 -7.10
C LYS A 236 18.03 -14.58 -6.60
N PRO A 237 17.71 -15.81 -7.04
CA PRO A 237 16.58 -16.57 -6.51
C PRO A 237 16.61 -16.65 -4.99
N ALA A 238 15.43 -16.64 -4.38
CA ALA A 238 15.27 -16.92 -2.95
C ALA A 238 14.54 -18.26 -2.79
N GLN A 239 14.96 -19.05 -1.81
CA GLN A 239 14.18 -20.21 -1.36
C GLN A 239 12.96 -19.69 -0.60
N LEU A 240 11.80 -19.71 -1.25
CA LEU A 240 10.52 -19.29 -0.68
C LEU A 240 9.55 -20.48 -0.72
N HIS A 241 8.67 -20.52 0.26
CA HIS A 241 7.67 -21.58 0.42
C HIS A 241 6.28 -20.97 0.26
N GLU A 242 5.60 -21.33 -0.83
CA GLU A 242 4.19 -21.02 -1.00
C GLU A 242 3.37 -21.94 -0.10
N ILE A 243 2.51 -21.36 0.74
CA ILE A 243 1.56 -22.11 1.56
C ILE A 243 0.18 -22.08 0.88
N SER A 244 -0.37 -23.25 0.63
CA SER A 244 -1.75 -23.44 0.20
C SER A 244 -2.65 -23.25 1.41
N HIS A 245 -3.62 -22.33 1.34
CA HIS A 245 -4.61 -22.20 2.42
C HIS A 245 -5.36 -23.52 2.58
N PHE A 246 -5.23 -24.16 3.75
CA PHE A 246 -6.33 -24.93 4.30
C PHE A 246 -7.37 -23.92 4.80
N ALA A 247 -8.64 -24.18 4.44
CA ALA A 247 -9.79 -23.38 4.82
C ALA A 247 -9.78 -23.02 6.32
N TRP A 248 -10.09 -21.75 6.61
CA TRP A 248 -10.63 -21.34 7.91
C TRP A 248 -12.10 -21.02 7.70
#